data_AF-K9ZV11-F1
#
_entry.id   AF-K9ZV11-F1
#
_cell.length_a   1.000
_cell.length_b   1.000
_cell.length_c   1.000
_cell.angle_alpha   90.00
_cell.angle_beta   90.00
_cell.angle_gamma   90.00
#
_symmetry.space_group_name_H-M   'P 1'
#
loop_
_entity.id
_entity.type
_entity.pdbx_description
1 polymer ?
#
loop_
_entity_poly.entity_id
_entity_poly.type
_entity_poly.pdbx_seq_one_letter_code
_entity_poly.pdbx_strand_id
1 'polypeptide(L)'
;MTTFLDNKQINLIRQGCRFSERCVKPLRDNTYKYGFSTIIESDEIKSGLNLETIKLISHKKNESGFIINFREKAFKKWQSLKDPTWAELSYPVINYQAIKYYSSPKTQEKLKSIDEVDPELRDTFERLGIPLNEQKRLANVAVDAVFDSVSIFTTFKRELLKLGIIFCSISEAINKYPELVKKYLGSVVPITDNYFVALNSAVFTDGSFAYIPKNLKSPIELSTYFRINNEESGQFERTLIIAESGSMISYLEGCTAPKYDSNQLHAAVVELISHEGAHIRYSTVQNWYAGDKKGKGGVYNFVTKRGLCLGTESKISWTQVETGSAVTWKYPSCILMGNASQGEFYSVALTTNYQQADTGTKMIHIGKNTKSRILSKGISGGHSKNTYRGLIQFGRKASQAMSYSQCDSLLLAHQSETNTFPYINVRNSSARVEHEASISRIGEEQIFYFHQRGIPEEEAIKLIVNGFCQEVFRKLPMEFALEAEKLLDLKVEKSLT
;
A
#
# COMPACT_ATOMS: atom_id res chain seq x y z
N MET A 1 6.39 14.25 -66.24
CA MET A 1 4.95 14.51 -65.98
C MET A 1 4.72 14.46 -64.49
N THR A 2 4.88 15.63 -63.87
CA THR A 2 4.67 15.91 -62.47
C THR A 2 3.26 16.47 -62.35
N THR A 3 2.30 15.66 -61.92
CA THR A 3 0.96 16.14 -61.56
C THR A 3 0.98 16.55 -60.10
N PHE A 4 1.12 17.86 -59.90
CA PHE A 4 0.90 18.54 -58.63
C PHE A 4 -0.57 18.35 -58.23
N LEU A 5 -0.80 17.87 -57.01
CA LEU A 5 -2.12 17.88 -56.38
C LEU A 5 -2.55 19.35 -56.19
N ASP A 6 -3.79 19.63 -56.59
CA ASP A 6 -4.41 20.95 -56.60
C ASP A 6 -4.51 21.54 -55.18
N ASN A 7 -4.21 22.84 -55.03
CA ASN A 7 -4.13 23.55 -53.74
C ASN A 7 -5.47 23.56 -52.96
N LYS A 8 -6.58 23.17 -53.59
CA LYS A 8 -7.87 22.96 -52.91
C LYS A 8 -7.93 21.66 -52.10
N GLN A 9 -7.27 20.58 -52.51
CA GLN A 9 -7.27 19.32 -51.74
C GLN A 9 -6.32 19.36 -50.54
N ILE A 10 -5.23 20.13 -50.62
CA ILE A 10 -4.30 20.32 -49.49
C ILE A 10 -4.93 21.17 -48.37
N ASN A 11 -5.83 22.10 -48.69
CA ASN A 11 -6.53 22.91 -47.69
C ASN A 11 -7.67 22.16 -46.97
N LEU A 12 -8.27 21.14 -47.57
CA LEU A 12 -9.28 20.29 -46.91
C LEU A 12 -8.67 19.32 -45.88
N ILE A 13 -7.44 18.85 -46.11
CA ILE A 13 -6.71 18.00 -45.14
C ILE A 13 -6.16 18.82 -43.97
N ARG A 14 -5.93 20.13 -44.15
CA ARG A 14 -5.48 21.05 -43.08
C ARG A 14 -6.62 21.67 -42.26
N GLN A 15 -7.89 21.56 -42.70
CA GLN A 15 -9.04 22.18 -42.03
C GLN A 15 -10.02 21.18 -41.37
N GLY A 16 -9.74 19.87 -41.42
CA GLY A 16 -10.57 18.84 -40.79
C GLY A 16 -10.01 18.33 -39.46
N CYS A 17 -9.96 19.19 -38.42
CA CYS A 17 -10.03 18.85 -36.99
C CYS A 17 -9.61 20.07 -36.15
N ARG A 18 -10.41 21.13 -36.17
CA ARG A 18 -10.54 21.96 -34.97
C ARG A 18 -11.74 21.42 -34.22
N PHE A 19 -11.51 20.40 -33.40
CA PHE A 19 -12.44 20.13 -32.30
C PHE A 19 -12.42 21.39 -31.44
N SER A 20 -13.45 22.22 -31.61
CA SER A 20 -13.86 23.19 -30.62
C SER A 20 -13.87 22.48 -29.27
N GLU A 21 -13.23 23.09 -28.27
CA GLU A 21 -13.35 22.76 -26.85
C GLU A 21 -14.83 22.55 -26.52
N ARG A 22 -15.32 21.31 -26.64
CA ARG A 22 -16.56 20.90 -26.00
C ARG A 22 -16.16 20.66 -24.56
N CYS A 23 -16.13 21.76 -23.80
CA CYS A 23 -16.25 21.74 -22.36
C CYS A 23 -17.37 20.78 -22.01
N VAL A 24 -17.01 19.57 -21.60
CA VAL A 24 -17.81 18.79 -20.66
C VAL A 24 -18.07 19.78 -19.54
N LYS A 25 -19.34 20.18 -19.36
CA LYS A 25 -19.71 21.01 -18.21
C LYS A 25 -19.12 20.30 -16.99
N PRO A 26 -18.28 20.94 -16.17
CA PRO A 26 -17.74 20.29 -15.00
C PRO A 26 -18.92 19.81 -14.18
N LEU A 27 -19.10 18.49 -14.11
CA LEU A 27 -19.99 17.89 -13.15
C LEU A 27 -19.56 18.47 -11.80
N ARG A 28 -20.53 19.08 -11.11
CA ARG A 28 -20.39 19.76 -9.81
C ARG A 28 -19.31 19.06 -8.99
N ASP A 29 -18.38 19.84 -8.40
CA ASP A 29 -17.36 19.37 -7.47
C ASP A 29 -17.99 18.44 -6.41
N ASN A 30 -18.08 17.14 -6.71
CA ASN A 30 -18.44 16.14 -5.74
C ASN A 30 -17.17 15.88 -4.95
N THR A 31 -17.13 16.58 -3.83
CA THR A 31 -16.13 16.52 -2.77
C THR A 31 -15.68 15.08 -2.55
N TYR A 32 -14.37 14.89 -2.35
CA TYR A 32 -13.80 13.59 -2.01
C TYR A 32 -14.59 12.99 -0.83
N LYS A 33 -15.35 11.91 -1.11
CA LYS A 33 -16.39 11.35 -0.23
C LYS A 33 -15.86 11.03 1.18
N TYR A 34 -14.60 10.61 1.27
CA TYR A 34 -13.93 10.23 2.50
C TYR A 34 -13.13 11.38 3.14
N GLY A 35 -13.30 12.61 2.66
CA GLY A 35 -12.52 13.78 3.06
C GLY A 35 -12.88 14.40 4.41
N PHE A 36 -13.81 13.82 5.16
CA PHE A 36 -14.31 14.38 6.41
C PHE A 36 -13.34 14.11 7.57
N SER A 37 -13.16 15.11 8.45
CA SER A 37 -12.47 14.98 9.72
C SER A 37 -13.46 14.79 10.87
N THR A 38 -12.99 14.21 11.97
CA THR A 38 -13.77 14.00 13.21
C THR A 38 -13.08 14.77 14.34
N ILE A 39 -13.83 15.47 15.19
CA ILE A 39 -13.25 16.28 16.27
C ILE A 39 -13.25 15.43 17.55
N ILE A 40 -12.16 14.72 17.79
CA ILE A 40 -11.97 13.90 18.99
C ILE A 40 -10.89 14.53 19.86
N GLU A 41 -11.13 14.66 21.17
CA GLU A 41 -10.08 15.11 22.08
C GLU A 41 -8.92 14.11 22.12
N SER A 42 -7.71 14.57 21.79
CA SER A 42 -6.49 13.79 21.75
C SER A 42 -5.51 14.17 22.87
N ASP A 43 -4.77 13.18 23.37
CA ASP A 43 -3.53 13.34 24.13
C ASP A 43 -2.36 13.32 23.13
N GLU A 44 -1.66 14.45 23.04
CA GLU A 44 -0.62 14.71 22.03
C GLU A 44 0.73 15.02 22.67
N ILE A 45 1.80 14.78 21.93
CA ILE A 45 3.13 15.30 22.25
C ILE A 45 3.45 16.52 21.39
N LYS A 46 4.33 17.39 21.89
CA LYS A 46 4.82 18.55 21.12
C LYS A 46 5.48 18.08 19.82
N SER A 47 5.30 18.84 18.75
CA SER A 47 6.00 18.63 17.49
C SER A 47 7.52 18.68 17.70
N GLY A 48 8.23 17.87 16.93
CA GLY A 48 9.68 17.81 16.98
C GLY A 48 10.21 16.40 17.21
N LEU A 49 11.31 16.09 16.54
CA LEU A 49 11.99 14.80 16.66
C LEU A 49 13.35 14.99 17.33
N ASN A 50 13.41 14.59 18.60
CA ASN A 50 14.64 14.51 19.38
C ASN A 50 14.60 13.30 20.33
N LEU A 51 15.66 13.11 21.12
CA LEU A 51 15.76 11.99 22.06
C LEU A 51 14.70 12.06 23.17
N GLU A 52 14.29 13.26 23.58
CA GLU A 52 13.23 13.45 24.58
C GLU A 52 11.87 13.01 24.04
N THR A 53 11.55 13.36 22.77
CA THR A 53 10.35 12.88 22.06
C THR A 53 10.29 11.35 22.08
N ILE A 54 11.40 10.67 21.76
CA ILE A 54 11.46 9.19 21.72
C ILE A 54 11.23 8.59 23.11
N LYS A 55 11.86 9.16 24.15
CA LYS A 55 11.67 8.72 25.54
C LYS A 55 10.24 8.96 26.00
N LEU A 56 9.64 10.09 25.62
CA LEU A 56 8.25 10.43 25.95
C LEU A 56 7.25 9.46 25.30
N ILE A 57 7.44 9.11 24.02
CA ILE A 57 6.65 8.09 23.32
C ILE A 57 6.75 6.76 24.07
N SER A 58 7.97 6.33 24.38
CA SER A 58 8.23 5.06 25.07
C SER A 58 7.59 5.02 26.47
N HIS A 59 7.67 6.15 27.21
CA HIS A 59 7.08 6.29 28.53
C HIS A 59 5.54 6.24 28.47
N LYS A 60 4.91 7.00 27.57
CA LYS A 60 3.44 6.99 27.40
C LYS A 60 2.90 5.60 27.07
N LYS A 61 3.69 4.78 26.37
CA LYS A 61 3.32 3.42 25.96
C LYS A 61 3.74 2.32 26.93
N ASN A 62 4.39 2.68 28.03
CA ASN A 62 4.92 1.75 29.02
C ASN A 62 5.83 0.67 28.38
N GLU A 63 6.73 1.09 27.49
CA GLU A 63 7.58 0.18 26.74
C GLU A 63 8.78 -0.33 27.57
N SER A 64 9.15 -1.60 27.34
CA SER A 64 10.30 -2.21 27.99
C SER A 64 11.65 -1.68 27.49
N GLY A 65 12.70 -1.86 28.28
CA GLY A 65 14.03 -1.30 27.99
C GLY A 65 14.65 -1.75 26.65
N PHE A 66 14.26 -2.91 26.10
CA PHE A 66 14.78 -3.35 24.80
C PHE A 66 14.21 -2.52 23.65
N ILE A 67 12.93 -2.10 23.73
CA ILE A 67 12.31 -1.23 22.71
C ILE A 67 12.88 0.19 22.80
N ILE A 68 13.10 0.71 24.02
CA ILE A 68 13.75 2.01 24.21
C ILE A 68 15.12 2.01 23.51
N ASN A 69 15.95 0.99 23.75
CA ASN A 69 17.25 0.84 23.10
C ASN A 69 17.13 0.70 21.56
N PHE A 70 16.14 -0.06 21.09
CA PHE A 70 15.86 -0.20 19.66
C PHE A 70 15.57 1.17 19.00
N ARG A 71 14.69 1.97 19.61
CA ARG A 71 14.32 3.31 19.13
C ARG A 71 15.48 4.29 19.17
N GLU A 72 16.24 4.32 20.27
CA GLU A 72 17.40 5.21 20.41
C GLU A 72 18.49 4.90 19.37
N LYS A 73 18.75 3.61 19.10
CA LYS A 73 19.66 3.18 18.04
C LYS A 73 19.16 3.58 16.66
N ALA A 74 17.86 3.40 16.40
CA ALA A 74 17.23 3.79 15.14
C ALA A 74 17.35 5.30 14.90
N PHE A 75 17.10 6.12 15.92
CA PHE A 75 17.23 7.57 15.82
C PHE A 75 18.66 8.03 15.55
N LYS A 76 19.65 7.49 16.29
CA LYS A 76 21.07 7.77 16.02
C LYS A 76 21.46 7.37 14.60
N LYS A 77 20.94 6.23 14.12
CA LYS A 77 21.18 5.77 12.75
C LYS A 77 20.56 6.74 11.74
N TRP A 78 19.31 7.15 11.96
CA TRP A 78 18.61 8.09 11.10
C TRP A 78 19.38 9.42 10.96
N GLN A 79 19.89 9.98 12.06
CA GLN A 79 20.70 11.21 12.04
C GLN A 79 21.99 11.08 11.21
N SER A 80 22.54 9.86 11.07
CA SER A 80 23.73 9.59 10.24
C SER A 80 23.42 9.43 8.75
N LEU A 81 22.15 9.26 8.37
CA LEU A 81 21.73 9.01 7.00
C LEU A 81 21.31 10.32 6.33
N LYS A 82 21.43 10.35 4.99
CA LYS A 82 20.91 11.44 4.16
C LYS A 82 19.58 11.03 3.54
N ASP A 83 18.68 12.01 3.38
CA ASP A 83 17.43 11.83 2.67
C ASP A 83 17.71 11.40 1.21
N PRO A 84 17.16 10.27 0.73
CA PRO A 84 17.45 9.76 -0.61
C PRO A 84 16.83 10.59 -1.74
N THR A 85 17.59 10.85 -2.80
CA THR A 85 17.18 11.67 -3.97
C THR A 85 17.21 10.93 -5.31
N TRP A 86 17.22 9.60 -5.29
CA TRP A 86 17.46 8.78 -6.49
C TRP A 86 16.19 8.33 -7.21
N ALA A 87 15.03 8.39 -6.54
CA ALA A 87 13.76 7.96 -7.13
C ALA A 87 13.23 8.99 -8.13
N GLU A 88 12.36 8.55 -9.03
CA GLU A 88 11.71 9.42 -10.02
C GLU A 88 10.54 10.17 -9.36
N LEU A 89 10.85 10.89 -8.28
CA LEU A 89 9.89 11.57 -7.41
C LEU A 89 10.40 12.98 -7.09
N SER A 90 9.51 13.96 -7.16
CA SER A 90 9.76 15.35 -6.80
C SER A 90 8.77 15.79 -5.73
N TYR A 91 9.27 16.04 -4.52
CA TYR A 91 8.48 16.58 -3.41
C TYR A 91 9.30 17.60 -2.60
N PRO A 92 8.66 18.60 -1.97
CA PRO A 92 9.34 19.56 -1.11
C PRO A 92 10.01 18.86 0.08
N VAL A 93 11.11 19.44 0.56
CA VAL A 93 11.83 18.93 1.75
C VAL A 93 10.87 18.86 2.93
N ILE A 94 10.80 17.69 3.56
CA ILE A 94 9.92 17.45 4.69
C ILE A 94 10.52 18.09 5.95
N ASN A 95 9.76 18.95 6.61
CA ASN A 95 10.14 19.47 7.92
C ASN A 95 9.80 18.48 9.03
N TYR A 96 10.72 17.55 9.31
CA TYR A 96 10.55 16.54 10.36
C TYR A 96 10.36 17.12 11.77
N GLN A 97 10.72 18.38 12.02
CA GLN A 97 10.52 19.02 13.31
C GLN A 97 9.12 19.62 13.48
N ALA A 98 8.38 19.81 12.39
CA ALA A 98 6.98 20.26 12.43
C ALA A 98 5.99 19.12 12.72
N ILE A 99 6.40 17.87 12.51
CA ILE A 99 5.55 16.69 12.64
C ILE A 99 5.26 16.38 14.12
N LYS A 100 4.00 16.05 14.42
CA LYS A 100 3.61 15.39 15.66
C LYS A 100 3.74 13.88 15.52
N TYR A 101 4.55 13.27 16.38
CA TYR A 101 4.88 11.84 16.32
C TYR A 101 4.01 10.95 17.23
N TYR A 102 3.11 11.55 18.02
CA TYR A 102 2.15 10.82 18.85
C TYR A 102 0.89 11.64 19.05
N SER A 103 -0.25 11.02 18.78
CA SER A 103 -1.59 11.52 19.09
C SER A 103 -2.49 10.32 19.38
N SER A 104 -3.08 10.28 20.57
CA SER A 104 -4.01 9.21 20.99
C SER A 104 -5.33 9.84 21.39
N PRO A 105 -6.50 9.29 20.99
CA PRO A 105 -7.77 9.70 21.58
C PRO A 105 -7.74 9.58 23.12
N LYS A 106 -8.32 10.54 23.84
CA LYS A 106 -8.36 10.54 25.33
C LYS A 106 -9.29 9.47 25.90
N THR A 107 -10.24 8.96 25.12
CA THR A 107 -11.18 7.90 25.52
C THR A 107 -10.46 6.54 25.54
N GLN A 108 -9.63 6.32 26.56
CA GLN A 108 -8.63 5.25 26.62
C GLN A 108 -9.05 4.02 27.46
N GLU A 109 -10.23 4.01 28.10
CA GLU A 109 -10.66 2.77 28.74
C GLU A 109 -10.89 1.72 27.67
N LYS A 110 -10.20 0.58 27.75
CA LYS A 110 -10.35 -0.55 26.84
C LYS A 110 -11.82 -0.95 26.79
N LEU A 111 -12.48 -0.47 25.75
CA LEU A 111 -13.90 -0.66 25.53
C LEU A 111 -14.15 -2.16 25.37
N LYS A 112 -14.97 -2.72 26.26
CA LYS A 112 -15.29 -4.15 26.32
C LYS A 112 -16.32 -4.55 25.27
N SER A 113 -17.07 -3.57 24.77
CA SER A 113 -18.12 -3.73 23.76
C SER A 113 -18.01 -2.63 22.71
N ILE A 114 -18.48 -2.92 21.49
CA ILE A 114 -18.71 -1.91 20.45
C ILE A 114 -19.63 -0.79 20.96
N ASP A 115 -20.52 -1.11 21.90
CA ASP A 115 -21.47 -0.19 22.54
C ASP A 115 -20.84 0.83 23.50
N GLU A 116 -19.54 0.75 23.74
CA GLU A 116 -18.81 1.75 24.53
C GLU A 116 -17.96 2.69 23.64
N VAL A 117 -17.85 2.43 22.32
CA VAL A 117 -17.10 3.29 21.36
C VAL A 117 -17.76 4.66 21.23
N ASP A 118 -16.99 5.74 21.19
CA ASP A 118 -17.51 7.09 20.99
C ASP A 118 -18.50 7.14 19.79
N PRO A 119 -19.70 7.73 19.95
CA PRO A 119 -20.68 7.82 18.87
C PRO A 119 -20.13 8.44 17.57
N GLU A 120 -19.22 9.42 17.68
CA GLU A 120 -18.59 10.03 16.50
C GLU A 120 -17.63 9.06 15.80
N LEU A 121 -16.89 8.24 16.55
CA LEU A 121 -16.06 7.17 15.98
C LEU A 121 -16.92 6.13 15.27
N ARG A 122 -18.07 5.75 15.85
CA ARG A 122 -18.98 4.79 15.20
C ARG A 122 -19.57 5.32 13.90
N ASP A 123 -20.11 6.54 13.89
CA ASP A 123 -20.62 7.19 12.68
C ASP A 123 -19.51 7.26 11.61
N THR A 124 -18.29 7.57 12.04
CA THR A 124 -17.12 7.66 11.18
C THR A 124 -16.81 6.33 10.48
N PHE A 125 -16.80 5.20 11.19
CA PHE A 125 -16.59 3.88 10.60
C PHE A 125 -17.79 3.40 9.76
N GLU A 126 -19.03 3.69 10.18
CA GLU A 126 -20.22 3.40 9.38
C GLU A 126 -20.22 4.16 8.06
N ARG A 127 -19.82 5.44 8.06
CA ARG A 127 -19.66 6.27 6.85
C ARG A 127 -18.54 5.79 5.94
N LEU A 128 -17.50 5.16 6.49
CA LEU A 128 -16.47 4.46 5.72
C LEU A 128 -16.99 3.14 5.13
N GLY A 129 -18.15 2.66 5.56
CA GLY A 129 -18.70 1.37 5.16
C GLY A 129 -18.07 0.18 5.89
N ILE A 130 -17.31 0.43 6.96
CA ILE A 130 -16.63 -0.59 7.75
C ILE A 130 -17.62 -1.13 8.80
N PRO A 131 -18.06 -2.39 8.70
CA PRO A 131 -19.05 -2.93 9.63
C PRO A 131 -18.42 -3.17 11.01
N LEU A 132 -18.75 -2.31 11.97
CA LEU A 132 -18.31 -2.45 13.36
C LEU A 132 -19.17 -3.42 14.18
N ASN A 133 -20.43 -3.62 13.81
CA ASN A 133 -21.36 -4.47 14.57
C ASN A 133 -21.21 -5.96 14.22
N GLU A 134 -21.12 -6.80 15.25
CA GLU A 134 -21.08 -8.28 15.15
C GLU A 134 -22.28 -8.88 14.37
N GLN A 135 -23.37 -8.15 14.21
CA GLN A 135 -24.55 -8.59 13.47
C GLN A 135 -24.31 -8.76 11.96
N LYS A 136 -23.27 -8.12 11.39
CA LYS A 136 -22.83 -8.40 10.00
C LYS A 136 -21.84 -9.59 9.95
N ARG A 137 -22.23 -10.67 10.62
CA ARG A 137 -21.55 -11.99 10.74
C ARG A 137 -21.30 -12.73 9.42
N LEU A 138 -21.47 -12.07 8.27
CA LEU A 138 -21.51 -12.68 6.95
C LEU A 138 -20.12 -12.78 6.28
N ALA A 139 -19.10 -12.05 6.78
CA ALA A 139 -17.80 -11.95 6.10
C ALA A 139 -16.71 -12.92 6.62
N ASN A 140 -16.81 -13.50 7.82
CA ASN A 140 -15.71 -14.27 8.44
C ASN A 140 -14.35 -13.53 8.41
N VAL A 141 -14.35 -12.23 8.72
CA VAL A 141 -13.15 -11.36 8.78
C VAL A 141 -12.97 -10.80 10.19
N ALA A 142 -11.78 -10.91 10.76
CA ALA A 142 -11.41 -10.25 12.02
C ALA A 142 -10.83 -8.87 11.73
N VAL A 143 -11.53 -7.82 12.13
CA VAL A 143 -11.14 -6.42 11.90
C VAL A 143 -10.47 -5.83 13.14
N ASP A 144 -9.29 -5.25 12.95
CA ASP A 144 -8.61 -4.34 13.86
C ASP A 144 -8.72 -2.90 13.31
N ALA A 145 -9.41 -2.03 14.04
CA ALA A 145 -9.65 -0.65 13.62
C ALA A 145 -8.64 0.29 14.28
N VAL A 146 -7.76 0.89 13.46
CA VAL A 146 -6.71 1.81 13.91
C VAL A 146 -7.05 3.24 13.50
N PHE A 147 -7.05 4.14 14.47
CA PHE A 147 -7.32 5.56 14.26
C PHE A 147 -6.13 6.38 14.78
N ASP A 148 -5.58 7.22 13.90
CA ASP A 148 -4.34 7.97 14.10
C ASP A 148 -3.13 7.09 14.48
N SER A 149 -2.92 6.85 15.78
CA SER A 149 -1.77 6.10 16.31
C SER A 149 -2.17 5.00 17.29
N VAL A 150 -3.45 4.65 17.41
CA VAL A 150 -3.91 3.63 18.37
C VAL A 150 -5.01 2.73 17.79
N SER A 151 -4.85 1.42 17.97
CA SER A 151 -5.90 0.40 17.77
C SER A 151 -7.02 0.59 18.80
N ILE A 152 -8.23 0.84 18.30
CA ILE A 152 -9.43 1.11 19.10
C ILE A 152 -10.18 -0.19 19.40
N PHE A 153 -10.27 -1.11 18.44
CA PHE A 153 -11.11 -2.30 18.56
C PHE A 153 -10.59 -3.46 17.71
N THR A 154 -10.49 -4.65 18.32
CA THR A 154 -10.15 -5.91 17.62
C THR A 154 -11.25 -6.95 17.83
N THR A 155 -11.93 -7.35 16.76
CA THR A 155 -12.95 -8.40 16.77
C THR A 155 -12.35 -9.82 16.82
N PHE A 156 -13.13 -10.84 17.18
CA PHE A 156 -12.74 -12.28 17.19
C PHE A 156 -11.54 -12.67 18.08
N LYS A 157 -11.05 -11.76 18.94
CA LYS A 157 -9.85 -11.97 19.77
C LYS A 157 -9.89 -13.25 20.61
N ARG A 158 -11.02 -13.54 21.25
CA ARG A 158 -11.17 -14.75 22.09
C ARG A 158 -11.15 -16.04 21.28
N GLU A 159 -11.72 -16.03 20.08
CA GLU A 159 -11.85 -17.21 19.23
C GLU A 159 -10.52 -17.52 18.53
N LEU A 160 -9.82 -16.49 18.06
CA LEU A 160 -8.46 -16.60 17.53
C LEU A 160 -7.49 -17.13 18.58
N LEU A 161 -7.55 -16.61 19.82
CA LEU A 161 -6.70 -17.08 20.92
C LEU A 161 -6.96 -18.55 21.30
N LYS A 162 -8.21 -19.03 21.22
CA LYS A 162 -8.52 -20.46 21.43
C LYS A 162 -7.83 -21.37 20.42
N LEU A 163 -7.61 -20.88 19.20
CA LEU A 163 -6.87 -21.57 18.15
C LEU A 163 -5.35 -21.37 18.25
N GLY A 164 -4.88 -20.57 19.21
CA GLY A 164 -3.47 -20.20 19.37
C GLY A 164 -3.00 -19.10 18.42
N ILE A 165 -3.91 -18.47 17.64
CA ILE A 165 -3.60 -17.31 16.81
C ILE A 165 -3.55 -16.07 17.71
N ILE A 166 -2.45 -15.33 17.63
CA ILE A 166 -2.33 -14.03 18.28
C ILE A 166 -2.54 -12.97 17.21
N PHE A 167 -3.58 -12.15 17.37
CA PHE A 167 -3.80 -10.97 16.55
C PHE A 167 -4.14 -9.79 17.46
N CYS A 168 -3.27 -8.80 17.50
CA CYS A 168 -3.42 -7.58 18.30
C CYS A 168 -2.54 -6.46 17.76
N SER A 169 -2.58 -5.27 18.37
CA SER A 169 -1.64 -4.21 18.05
C SER A 169 -0.20 -4.59 18.42
N ILE A 170 0.77 -4.00 17.72
CA ILE A 170 2.20 -4.19 18.02
C ILE A 170 2.55 -3.70 19.42
N SER A 171 1.88 -2.64 19.89
CA SER A 171 2.02 -2.11 21.25
C SER A 171 1.58 -3.13 22.30
N GLU A 172 0.47 -3.83 22.07
CA GLU A 172 0.03 -4.92 22.95
C GLU A 172 1.00 -6.10 22.90
N ALA A 173 1.50 -6.46 21.71
CA ALA A 173 2.43 -7.57 21.54
C ALA A 173 3.78 -7.33 22.23
N ILE A 174 4.30 -6.10 22.20
CA ILE A 174 5.52 -5.71 22.92
C ILE A 174 5.39 -5.97 24.43
N ASN A 175 4.21 -5.70 25.00
CA ASN A 175 3.98 -5.82 26.43
C ASN A 175 3.62 -7.26 26.84
N LYS A 176 2.80 -7.97 26.06
CA LYS A 176 2.32 -9.33 26.40
C LYS A 176 3.22 -10.45 25.91
N TYR A 177 3.91 -10.24 24.78
CA TYR A 177 4.74 -11.26 24.11
C TYR A 177 6.16 -10.73 23.80
N PRO A 178 6.87 -10.15 24.79
CA PRO A 178 8.14 -9.45 24.55
C PRO A 178 9.21 -10.34 23.92
N GLU A 179 9.31 -11.61 24.34
CA GLU A 179 10.31 -12.55 23.80
C GLU A 179 10.08 -12.85 22.31
N LEU A 180 8.82 -12.95 21.89
CA LEU A 180 8.47 -13.22 20.51
C LEU A 180 8.75 -12.00 19.63
N VAL A 181 8.36 -10.81 20.10
CA VAL A 181 8.65 -9.54 19.40
C VAL A 181 10.16 -9.31 19.32
N LYS A 182 10.89 -9.47 20.41
CA LYS A 182 12.36 -9.29 20.45
C LYS A 182 13.10 -10.23 19.50
N LYS A 183 12.58 -11.44 19.26
CA LYS A 183 13.16 -12.40 18.32
C LYS A 183 13.05 -11.96 16.86
N TYR A 184 11.93 -11.34 16.47
CA TYR A 184 11.61 -11.10 15.05
C TYR A 184 11.62 -9.62 14.64
N LEU A 185 11.42 -8.68 15.56
CA LEU A 185 11.38 -7.24 15.26
C LEU A 185 12.72 -6.77 14.66
N GLY A 186 12.67 -6.24 13.44
CA GLY A 186 13.86 -5.77 12.72
C GLY A 186 14.73 -6.89 12.16
N SER A 187 14.28 -8.15 12.20
CA SER A 187 15.01 -9.29 11.64
C SER A 187 14.97 -9.32 10.11
N VAL A 188 13.89 -8.80 9.52
CA VAL A 188 13.69 -8.75 8.05
C VAL A 188 13.99 -7.35 7.53
N VAL A 189 13.51 -6.33 8.25
CA VAL A 189 13.71 -4.91 7.93
C VAL A 189 14.48 -4.23 9.09
N PRO A 190 15.83 -4.32 9.09
CA PRO A 190 16.65 -3.78 10.17
C PRO A 190 16.65 -2.25 10.18
N ILE A 191 16.98 -1.64 11.32
CA ILE A 191 17.06 -0.17 11.46
C ILE A 191 18.05 0.50 10.50
N THR A 192 18.97 -0.27 9.91
CA THR A 192 19.98 0.20 8.96
C THR A 192 19.52 0.12 7.50
N ASP A 193 18.30 -0.36 7.23
CA ASP A 193 17.84 -0.67 5.88
C ASP A 193 17.80 0.57 4.97
N ASN A 194 17.11 1.61 5.40
CA ASN A 194 17.01 2.88 4.68
C ASN A 194 16.61 4.03 5.61
N TYR A 195 16.58 5.24 5.07
CA TYR A 195 16.28 6.47 5.79
C TYR A 195 14.91 6.42 6.48
N PHE A 196 13.83 6.06 5.76
CA PHE A 196 12.46 6.03 6.31
C PHE A 196 12.25 4.88 7.28
N VAL A 197 12.95 3.75 7.11
CA VAL A 197 12.94 2.66 8.10
C VAL A 197 13.58 3.09 9.40
N ALA A 198 14.71 3.80 9.37
CA ALA A 198 15.36 4.30 10.57
C ALA A 198 14.47 5.31 11.30
N LEU A 199 13.80 6.20 10.54
CA LEU A 199 12.79 7.12 11.07
C LEU A 199 11.64 6.36 11.73
N ASN A 200 10.93 5.51 10.97
CA ASN A 200 9.82 4.69 11.47
C ASN A 200 10.24 3.91 12.73
N SER A 201 11.39 3.25 12.71
CA SER A 201 11.87 2.43 13.84
C SER A 201 12.14 3.25 15.11
N ALA A 202 12.41 4.55 14.99
CA ALA A 202 12.54 5.45 16.13
C ALA A 202 11.18 5.85 16.72
N VAL A 203 10.19 6.14 15.86
CA VAL A 203 8.96 6.84 16.28
C VAL A 203 7.67 6.03 16.19
N PHE A 204 7.67 4.81 15.64
CA PHE A 204 6.43 4.07 15.38
C PHE A 204 5.55 3.98 16.63
N THR A 205 4.28 4.34 16.50
CA THR A 205 3.31 4.40 17.59
C THR A 205 2.23 3.34 17.46
N ASP A 206 2.08 2.73 16.31
CA ASP A 206 1.13 1.63 16.17
C ASP A 206 1.54 0.61 15.11
N GLY A 207 0.62 -0.29 14.79
CA GLY A 207 0.75 -1.31 13.76
C GLY A 207 0.20 -2.64 14.27
N SER A 208 0.26 -3.66 13.43
CA SER A 208 -0.37 -4.94 13.74
C SER A 208 0.65 -6.03 14.04
N PHE A 209 0.31 -6.90 14.97
CA PHE A 209 1.06 -8.12 15.25
C PHE A 209 0.19 -9.33 15.02
N ALA A 210 0.66 -10.24 14.18
CA ALA A 210 0.01 -11.53 13.95
C ALA A 210 1.00 -12.68 14.10
N TYR A 211 0.63 -13.68 14.91
CA TYR A 211 1.38 -14.94 15.03
C TYR A 211 0.44 -16.11 14.80
N ILE A 212 0.82 -17.00 13.89
CA ILE A 212 0.05 -18.16 13.50
C ILE A 212 0.84 -19.42 13.87
N PRO A 213 0.30 -20.30 14.73
CA PRO A 213 0.99 -21.48 15.21
C PRO A 213 1.15 -22.55 14.12
N LYS A 214 2.00 -23.53 14.39
CA LYS A 214 2.34 -24.62 13.46
C LYS A 214 1.10 -25.38 12.99
N ASN A 215 1.10 -25.76 11.72
CA ASN A 215 0.07 -26.59 11.08
C ASN A 215 -1.35 -26.04 11.17
N LEU A 216 -1.51 -24.72 11.40
CA LEU A 216 -2.80 -24.07 11.46
C LEU A 216 -3.05 -23.22 10.23
N LYS A 217 -4.14 -23.52 9.52
CA LYS A 217 -4.72 -22.60 8.55
C LYS A 217 -5.74 -21.72 9.27
N SER A 218 -5.52 -20.40 9.25
CA SER A 218 -6.48 -19.47 9.84
C SER A 218 -7.85 -19.65 9.18
N PRO A 219 -8.92 -19.89 9.97
CA PRO A 219 -10.27 -20.03 9.43
C PRO A 219 -10.89 -18.68 9.03
N ILE A 220 -10.29 -17.58 9.48
CA ILE A 220 -10.78 -16.21 9.36
C ILE A 220 -9.67 -15.39 8.71
N GLU A 221 -10.02 -14.48 7.79
CA GLU A 221 -9.08 -13.51 7.27
C GLU A 221 -8.88 -12.38 8.27
N LEU A 222 -7.63 -11.98 8.52
CA LEU A 222 -7.34 -10.87 9.40
C LEU A 222 -7.33 -9.58 8.58
N SER A 223 -7.92 -8.52 9.08
CA SER A 223 -7.97 -7.23 8.41
C SER A 223 -7.64 -6.13 9.41
N THR A 224 -6.81 -5.19 9.02
CA THR A 224 -6.59 -3.94 9.75
C THR A 224 -6.96 -2.77 8.87
N TYR A 225 -7.76 -1.85 9.40
CA TYR A 225 -8.09 -0.60 8.72
C TYR A 225 -7.42 0.57 9.43
N PHE A 226 -6.66 1.34 8.67
CA PHE A 226 -5.96 2.53 9.12
C PHE A 226 -6.67 3.79 8.63
N ARG A 227 -6.92 4.73 9.55
CA ARG A 227 -7.40 6.08 9.23
C ARG A 227 -6.55 7.16 9.89
N ILE A 228 -6.03 8.08 9.09
CA ILE A 228 -5.39 9.33 9.58
C ILE A 228 -6.51 10.33 9.85
N ASN A 229 -6.53 11.06 10.96
CA ASN A 229 -7.55 12.09 11.22
C ASN A 229 -6.98 13.40 11.75
N ASN A 230 -5.74 13.40 12.25
CA ASN A 230 -5.07 14.63 12.65
C ASN A 230 -4.26 15.22 11.48
N GLU A 231 -4.43 16.52 11.23
CA GLU A 231 -3.78 17.23 10.10
C GLU A 231 -2.25 17.26 10.24
N GLU A 232 -1.75 17.41 11.47
CA GLU A 232 -0.32 17.63 11.77
C GLU A 232 0.41 16.34 12.21
N SER A 233 -0.29 15.21 12.29
CA SER A 233 0.30 13.94 12.71
C SER A 233 0.98 13.23 11.53
N GLY A 234 2.15 12.67 11.80
CA GLY A 234 2.76 11.67 10.92
C GLY A 234 2.30 10.28 11.33
N GLN A 235 1.90 9.44 10.37
CA GLN A 235 1.53 8.05 10.65
C GLN A 235 2.75 7.14 10.47
N PHE A 236 3.22 6.59 11.58
CA PHE A 236 4.33 5.64 11.61
C PHE A 236 3.86 4.34 12.23
N GLU A 237 3.61 3.36 11.37
CA GLU A 237 3.13 2.05 11.78
C GLU A 237 4.14 0.96 11.47
N ARG A 238 4.10 -0.10 12.28
CA ARG A 238 4.92 -1.28 12.07
C ARG A 238 4.12 -2.56 12.23
N THR A 239 4.01 -3.31 11.13
CA THR A 239 3.30 -4.58 11.09
C THR A 239 4.28 -5.75 11.07
N LEU A 240 4.08 -6.72 11.96
CA LEU A 240 4.89 -7.92 12.10
C LEU A 240 4.01 -9.16 12.05
N ILE A 241 4.16 -9.98 11.01
CA ILE A 241 3.39 -11.21 10.81
C ILE A 241 4.33 -12.41 10.76
N ILE A 242 4.08 -13.39 11.61
CA ILE A 242 4.88 -14.60 11.75
C ILE A 242 3.99 -15.81 11.50
N ALA A 243 4.27 -16.56 10.45
CA ALA A 243 3.60 -17.80 10.11
C ALA A 243 4.54 -18.98 10.35
N GLU A 244 4.29 -19.76 11.40
CA GLU A 244 5.07 -20.95 11.76
C GLU A 244 4.87 -22.10 10.75
N SER A 245 5.67 -23.17 10.87
CA SER A 245 5.70 -24.24 9.87
C SER A 245 4.32 -24.83 9.58
N GLY A 246 4.00 -25.02 8.30
CA GLY A 246 2.72 -25.58 7.83
C GLY A 246 1.50 -24.69 8.06
N SER A 247 1.68 -23.42 8.47
CA SER A 247 0.57 -22.50 8.73
C SER A 247 0.16 -21.70 7.51
N MET A 248 -1.08 -21.20 7.49
CA MET A 248 -1.57 -20.35 6.40
C MET A 248 -2.39 -19.19 6.94
N ILE A 249 -2.14 -17.99 6.42
CA ILE A 249 -2.83 -16.76 6.80
C ILE A 249 -3.14 -15.88 5.59
N SER A 250 -4.31 -15.24 5.63
CA SER A 250 -4.70 -14.13 4.76
C SER A 250 -4.83 -12.88 5.62
N TYR A 251 -4.02 -11.87 5.33
CA TYR A 251 -4.01 -10.59 6.03
C TYR A 251 -4.33 -9.46 5.05
N LEU A 252 -5.17 -8.53 5.48
CA LEU A 252 -5.67 -7.41 4.72
C LEU A 252 -5.35 -6.11 5.44
N GLU A 253 -4.91 -5.12 4.66
CA GLU A 253 -4.61 -3.78 5.11
C GLU A 253 -5.43 -2.79 4.27
N GLY A 254 -6.37 -2.11 4.91
CA GLY A 254 -7.13 -1.00 4.33
C GLY A 254 -6.58 0.33 4.83
N CYS A 255 -6.44 1.34 3.97
CA CYS A 255 -6.11 2.70 4.43
C CYS A 255 -6.96 3.77 3.74
N THR A 256 -7.48 4.70 4.53
CA THR A 256 -8.20 5.89 4.04
C THR A 256 -7.74 7.15 4.80
N ALA A 257 -7.69 8.31 4.13
CA ALA A 257 -7.42 9.60 4.78
C ALA A 257 -8.50 10.65 4.48
N PRO A 258 -8.72 11.64 5.36
CA PRO A 258 -9.45 12.88 5.13
C PRO A 258 -8.75 13.82 4.14
N LYS A 259 -9.41 14.93 3.81
CA LYS A 259 -8.90 15.97 2.91
C LYS A 259 -8.25 17.07 3.74
N TYR A 260 -6.94 17.24 3.59
CA TYR A 260 -6.18 18.35 4.17
C TYR A 260 -5.38 19.09 3.09
N ASP A 261 -5.15 20.38 3.33
CA ASP A 261 -4.34 21.24 2.46
C ASP A 261 -2.84 21.09 2.71
N SER A 262 -2.46 20.57 3.90
CA SER A 262 -1.09 20.22 4.26
C SER A 262 -0.73 18.80 3.81
N ASN A 263 0.58 18.55 3.63
CA ASN A 263 1.08 17.23 3.28
C ASN A 263 1.26 16.36 4.53
N GLN A 264 0.67 15.18 4.51
CA GLN A 264 0.80 14.20 5.58
C GLN A 264 1.81 13.13 5.20
N LEU A 265 2.68 12.74 6.14
CA LEU A 265 3.65 11.67 5.94
C LEU A 265 3.12 10.37 6.53
N HIS A 266 2.91 9.38 5.67
CA HIS A 266 2.68 7.99 6.03
C HIS A 266 3.94 7.19 5.74
N ALA A 267 4.59 6.69 6.78
CA ALA A 267 5.80 5.87 6.66
C ALA A 267 5.66 4.58 7.46
N ALA A 268 5.23 3.52 6.78
CA ALA A 268 5.00 2.20 7.36
C ALA A 268 6.18 1.24 7.14
N VAL A 269 6.33 0.29 8.05
CA VAL A 269 7.24 -0.86 7.89
C VAL A 269 6.46 -2.16 8.10
N VAL A 270 6.57 -3.09 7.14
CA VAL A 270 5.93 -4.41 7.23
C VAL A 270 6.98 -5.50 7.15
N GLU A 271 6.98 -6.38 8.14
CA GLU A 271 7.85 -7.55 8.22
C GLU A 271 6.99 -8.83 8.20
N LEU A 272 7.18 -9.67 7.19
CA LEU A 272 6.53 -10.99 7.11
C LEU A 272 7.59 -12.08 7.24
N ILE A 273 7.35 -13.08 8.08
CA ILE A 273 8.22 -14.25 8.25
C ILE A 273 7.41 -15.51 8.00
N SER A 274 7.74 -16.23 6.93
CA SER A 274 7.11 -17.49 6.55
C SER A 274 8.07 -18.66 6.76
N HIS A 275 7.74 -19.53 7.72
CA HIS A 275 8.50 -20.75 8.03
C HIS A 275 8.18 -21.89 7.04
N GLU A 276 8.75 -23.06 7.27
CA GLU A 276 8.67 -24.21 6.37
C GLU A 276 7.23 -24.62 6.04
N GLY A 277 6.89 -24.69 4.75
CA GLY A 277 5.55 -24.99 4.26
C GLY A 277 4.48 -23.96 4.64
N ALA A 278 4.86 -22.80 5.21
CA ALA A 278 3.92 -21.76 5.61
C ALA A 278 3.54 -20.84 4.43
N HIS A 279 2.34 -20.25 4.47
CA HIS A 279 1.85 -19.37 3.41
C HIS A 279 1.21 -18.09 3.97
N ILE A 280 1.76 -16.94 3.60
CA ILE A 280 1.21 -15.62 3.93
C ILE A 280 0.66 -14.95 2.67
N ARG A 281 -0.63 -14.64 2.65
CA ARG A 281 -1.24 -13.72 1.68
C ARG A 281 -1.39 -12.37 2.34
N TYR A 282 -0.79 -11.34 1.76
CA TYR A 282 -0.86 -9.97 2.23
C TYR A 282 -1.53 -9.12 1.17
N SER A 283 -2.69 -8.57 1.50
CA SER A 283 -3.50 -7.76 0.59
C SER A 283 -3.56 -6.32 1.10
N THR A 284 -3.46 -5.34 0.20
CA THR A 284 -3.49 -3.92 0.54
C THR A 284 -4.43 -3.18 -0.39
N VAL A 285 -5.43 -2.48 0.16
CA VAL A 285 -6.32 -1.59 -0.59
C VAL A 285 -6.20 -0.19 0.02
N GLN A 286 -5.55 0.72 -0.72
CA GLN A 286 -5.28 2.06 -0.22
C GLN A 286 -5.98 3.11 -1.09
N ASN A 287 -6.73 4.01 -0.44
CA ASN A 287 -7.31 5.19 -1.07
C ASN A 287 -7.01 6.44 -0.23
N TRP A 288 -5.89 7.08 -0.56
CA TRP A 288 -5.45 8.30 0.10
C TRP A 288 -6.05 9.57 -0.55
N TYR A 289 -5.79 10.73 0.07
CA TYR A 289 -6.06 12.03 -0.54
C TYR A 289 -4.89 12.49 -1.42
N ALA A 290 -5.18 12.74 -2.70
CA ALA A 290 -4.18 12.94 -3.76
C ALA A 290 -3.64 14.38 -3.84
N GLY A 291 -4.15 15.27 -2.99
CA GLY A 291 -4.02 16.70 -3.18
C GLY A 291 -5.12 17.28 -4.08
N ASP A 292 -5.13 18.60 -4.19
CA ASP A 292 -6.06 19.31 -5.07
C ASP A 292 -5.68 19.18 -6.56
N LYS A 293 -6.48 19.80 -7.44
CA LYS A 293 -6.24 19.78 -8.90
C LYS A 293 -4.92 20.45 -9.31
N LYS A 294 -4.27 21.21 -8.43
CA LYS A 294 -2.98 21.88 -8.65
C LYS A 294 -1.82 21.14 -7.97
N GLY A 295 -2.07 19.98 -7.37
CA GLY A 295 -1.07 19.18 -6.67
C GLY A 295 -0.71 19.71 -5.28
N LYS A 296 -1.54 20.59 -4.67
CA LYS A 296 -1.33 21.06 -3.30
C LYS A 296 -1.94 20.08 -2.29
N GLY A 297 -1.18 19.79 -1.23
CA GLY A 297 -1.58 18.86 -0.18
C GLY A 297 -1.47 17.40 -0.59
N GLY A 298 -2.13 16.52 0.16
CA GLY A 298 -2.13 15.08 -0.09
C GLY A 298 -1.03 14.31 0.65
N VAL A 299 -1.15 12.98 0.60
CA VAL A 299 -0.36 12.08 1.44
C VAL A 299 0.93 11.64 0.73
N TYR A 300 2.05 11.67 1.44
CA TYR A 300 3.31 11.02 1.06
C TYR A 300 3.37 9.63 1.68
N ASN A 301 3.45 8.61 0.84
CA ASN A 301 3.33 7.22 1.21
C ASN A 301 4.66 6.49 0.98
N PHE A 302 5.51 6.49 2.01
CA PHE A 302 6.89 5.98 1.97
C PHE A 302 7.02 4.71 2.79
N VAL A 303 6.79 3.55 2.17
CA VAL A 303 6.63 2.29 2.90
C VAL A 303 7.69 1.27 2.52
N THR A 304 8.22 0.59 3.53
CA THR A 304 9.10 -0.55 3.35
C THR A 304 8.39 -1.84 3.79
N LYS A 305 7.92 -2.64 2.82
CA LYS A 305 7.38 -3.97 3.08
C LYS A 305 8.37 -5.05 2.65
N ARG A 306 8.65 -6.03 3.51
CA ARG A 306 9.52 -7.15 3.15
C ARG A 306 9.09 -8.44 3.83
N GLY A 307 9.06 -9.50 3.02
CA GLY A 307 8.77 -10.86 3.42
C GLY A 307 10.01 -11.72 3.33
N LEU A 308 10.23 -12.54 4.36
CA LEU A 308 11.26 -13.55 4.42
C LEU A 308 10.60 -14.94 4.33
N CYS A 309 10.78 -15.59 3.18
CA CYS A 309 10.47 -16.99 2.99
C CYS A 309 11.65 -17.82 3.56
N LEU A 310 11.58 -18.06 4.87
CA LEU A 310 12.68 -18.63 5.65
C LEU A 310 12.82 -20.13 5.40
N GLY A 311 11.71 -20.87 5.43
CA GLY A 311 11.70 -22.33 5.37
C GLY A 311 11.49 -22.91 3.97
N THR A 312 11.77 -24.20 3.81
CA THR A 312 11.50 -24.93 2.55
C THR A 312 10.02 -24.86 2.21
N GLU A 313 9.67 -24.69 0.93
CA GLU A 313 8.29 -24.57 0.44
C GLU A 313 7.45 -23.44 1.07
N SER A 314 8.11 -22.47 1.73
CA SER A 314 7.45 -21.27 2.24
C SER A 314 6.97 -20.36 1.11
N LYS A 315 5.86 -19.66 1.33
CA LYS A 315 5.22 -18.81 0.32
C LYS A 315 4.76 -17.48 0.88
N ILE A 316 5.04 -16.40 0.15
CA ILE A 316 4.52 -15.05 0.44
C ILE A 316 3.91 -14.48 -0.85
N SER A 317 2.68 -14.00 -0.76
CA SER A 317 1.96 -13.36 -1.87
C SER A 317 1.53 -11.96 -1.48
N TRP A 318 2.05 -10.96 -2.17
CA TRP A 318 1.64 -9.56 -2.06
C TRP A 318 0.58 -9.25 -3.12
N THR A 319 -0.54 -8.66 -2.69
CA THR A 319 -1.58 -8.16 -3.59
C THR A 319 -1.89 -6.73 -3.19
N GLN A 320 -1.83 -5.77 -4.11
CA GLN A 320 -2.06 -4.38 -3.78
C GLN A 320 -2.87 -3.65 -4.86
N VAL A 321 -3.75 -2.76 -4.40
CA VAL A 321 -4.45 -1.77 -5.20
C VAL A 321 -4.18 -0.42 -4.57
N GLU A 322 -3.40 0.40 -5.28
CA GLU A 322 -2.89 1.65 -4.77
C GLU A 322 -3.49 2.83 -5.54
N THR A 323 -4.18 3.71 -4.82
CA THR A 323 -4.64 4.98 -5.37
C THR A 323 -4.60 6.08 -4.32
N GLY A 324 -4.55 7.32 -4.81
CA GLY A 324 -4.86 8.49 -4.01
C GLY A 324 -3.73 9.13 -3.21
N SER A 325 -2.48 8.67 -3.21
CA SER A 325 -1.38 9.43 -2.57
C SER A 325 -0.82 10.49 -3.51
N ALA A 326 -0.38 11.65 -3.00
CA ALA A 326 0.32 12.63 -3.81
C ALA A 326 1.65 12.06 -4.32
N VAL A 327 2.38 11.37 -3.42
CA VAL A 327 3.65 10.70 -3.73
C VAL A 327 3.64 9.31 -3.13
N THR A 328 3.96 8.31 -3.95
CA THR A 328 4.05 6.91 -3.51
C THR A 328 5.44 6.36 -3.78
N TRP A 329 6.08 5.82 -2.73
CA TRP A 329 7.39 5.21 -2.83
C TRP A 329 7.45 3.86 -2.11
N LYS A 330 7.33 2.77 -2.87
CA LYS A 330 7.12 1.43 -2.28
C LYS A 330 7.72 0.30 -3.12
N TYR A 331 8.44 -0.60 -2.46
CA TYR A 331 8.96 -1.83 -3.08
C TYR A 331 8.75 -3.08 -2.22
N PRO A 332 7.52 -3.62 -2.10
CA PRO A 332 7.31 -4.88 -1.41
C PRO A 332 8.25 -5.97 -1.94
N SER A 333 8.97 -6.61 -1.03
CA SER A 333 10.09 -7.48 -1.38
C SER A 333 9.90 -8.89 -0.81
N CYS A 334 10.37 -9.91 -1.52
CA CYS A 334 10.47 -11.28 -1.02
C CYS A 334 11.93 -11.76 -1.03
N ILE A 335 12.42 -12.18 0.13
CA ILE A 335 13.67 -12.92 0.27
C ILE A 335 13.33 -14.41 0.28
N LEU A 336 13.66 -15.10 -0.80
CA LEU A 336 13.40 -16.52 -1.02
C LEU A 336 14.60 -17.34 -0.53
N MET A 337 14.68 -17.52 0.79
CA MET A 337 15.81 -18.16 1.48
C MET A 337 15.68 -19.68 1.48
N GLY A 338 14.50 -20.20 1.81
CA GLY A 338 14.23 -21.63 1.81
C GLY A 338 14.21 -22.23 0.41
N ASN A 339 14.52 -23.53 0.31
CA ASN A 339 14.42 -24.25 -0.96
C ASN A 339 12.96 -24.35 -1.40
N ALA A 340 12.69 -24.35 -2.71
CA ALA A 340 11.35 -24.40 -3.29
C ALA A 340 10.39 -23.29 -2.77
N SER A 341 10.91 -22.23 -2.16
CA SER A 341 10.09 -21.11 -1.68
C SER A 341 9.58 -20.24 -2.84
N GLN A 342 8.44 -19.59 -2.60
CA GLN A 342 7.66 -18.90 -3.62
C GLN A 342 7.33 -17.46 -3.22
N GLY A 343 7.60 -16.51 -4.12
CA GLY A 343 7.23 -15.11 -3.97
C GLY A 343 6.27 -14.66 -5.06
N GLU A 344 5.12 -14.11 -4.70
CA GLU A 344 4.18 -13.55 -5.66
C GLU A 344 3.93 -12.07 -5.37
N PHE A 345 3.78 -11.27 -6.43
CA PHE A 345 3.46 -9.86 -6.34
C PHE A 345 2.46 -9.49 -7.44
N TYR A 346 1.30 -8.99 -7.03
CA TYR A 346 0.23 -8.52 -7.90
C TYR A 346 -0.10 -7.07 -7.52
N SER A 347 -0.01 -6.14 -8.46
CA SER A 347 -0.18 -4.71 -8.16
C SER A 347 -1.03 -4.03 -9.21
N VAL A 348 -1.98 -3.22 -8.78
CA VAL A 348 -2.62 -2.16 -9.56
C VAL A 348 -2.22 -0.82 -8.96
N ALA A 349 -1.65 0.07 -9.77
CA ALA A 349 -1.30 1.43 -9.36
C ALA A 349 -1.99 2.42 -10.30
N LEU A 350 -2.89 3.26 -9.76
CA LEU A 350 -3.54 4.34 -10.50
C LEU A 350 -2.99 5.69 -10.02
N THR A 351 -2.47 6.48 -10.97
CA THR A 351 -2.07 7.87 -10.75
C THR A 351 -2.88 8.81 -11.64
N THR A 352 -3.31 9.95 -11.08
CA THR A 352 -4.13 10.96 -11.73
C THR A 352 -3.65 12.35 -11.33
N ASN A 353 -4.20 13.43 -11.90
CA ASN A 353 -3.80 14.81 -11.57
C ASN A 353 -2.26 15.00 -11.65
N TYR A 354 -1.63 15.43 -10.56
CA TYR A 354 -0.18 15.60 -10.42
C TYR A 354 0.47 14.53 -9.51
N GLN A 355 -0.20 13.38 -9.32
CA GLN A 355 0.33 12.31 -8.50
C GLN A 355 1.61 11.73 -9.10
N GLN A 356 2.49 11.28 -8.21
CA GLN A 356 3.75 10.63 -8.56
C GLN A 356 3.85 9.28 -7.85
N ALA A 357 4.21 8.23 -8.57
CA ALA A 357 4.43 6.91 -8.01
C ALA A 357 5.76 6.33 -8.54
N ASP A 358 6.66 5.93 -7.64
CA ASP A 358 7.78 5.05 -7.94
C ASP A 358 7.58 3.78 -7.11
N THR A 359 6.95 2.80 -7.75
CA THR A 359 6.47 1.56 -7.12
C THR A 359 7.04 0.33 -7.81
N GLY A 360 7.06 -0.80 -7.12
CA GLY A 360 7.39 -2.07 -7.74
C GLY A 360 7.72 -3.13 -6.73
N THR A 361 8.61 -4.07 -7.06
CA THR A 361 8.89 -5.20 -6.18
C THR A 361 10.33 -5.69 -6.29
N LYS A 362 10.81 -6.38 -5.26
CA LYS A 362 12.14 -7.02 -5.27
C LYS A 362 12.01 -8.51 -4.94
N MET A 363 12.36 -9.37 -5.88
CA MET A 363 12.41 -10.83 -5.71
C MET A 363 13.87 -11.28 -5.60
N ILE A 364 14.28 -11.70 -4.41
CA ILE A 364 15.66 -12.10 -4.11
C ILE A 364 15.69 -13.62 -3.91
N HIS A 365 16.14 -14.33 -4.95
CA HIS A 365 16.29 -15.79 -4.97
C HIS A 365 17.61 -16.22 -4.34
N ILE A 366 17.55 -17.00 -3.26
CA ILE A 366 18.71 -17.54 -2.55
C ILE A 366 18.68 -19.07 -2.53
N GLY A 367 17.54 -19.66 -2.14
CA GLY A 367 17.32 -21.09 -2.09
C GLY A 367 17.23 -21.74 -3.47
N LYS A 368 17.41 -23.06 -3.52
CA LYS A 368 17.27 -23.86 -4.75
C LYS A 368 15.80 -23.96 -5.16
N ASN A 369 15.50 -24.11 -6.45
CA ASN A 369 14.15 -24.33 -6.99
C ASN A 369 13.13 -23.24 -6.61
N THR A 370 13.60 -22.03 -6.27
CA THR A 370 12.73 -20.93 -5.85
C THR A 370 11.99 -20.34 -7.04
N LYS A 371 10.73 -19.92 -6.83
CA LYS A 371 9.88 -19.39 -7.90
C LYS A 371 9.37 -18.00 -7.54
N SER A 372 9.29 -17.10 -8.52
CA SER A 372 8.57 -15.84 -8.35
C SER A 372 7.69 -15.48 -9.53
N ARG A 373 6.55 -14.85 -9.24
CA ARG A 373 5.64 -14.28 -10.24
C ARG A 373 5.36 -12.83 -9.88
N ILE A 374 5.56 -11.95 -10.85
CA ILE A 374 5.31 -10.52 -10.73
C ILE A 374 4.30 -10.14 -11.82
N LEU A 375 3.21 -9.51 -11.41
CA LEU A 375 2.23 -8.90 -12.30
C LEU A 375 1.95 -7.48 -11.81
N SER A 376 2.39 -6.49 -12.59
CA SER A 376 2.16 -5.09 -12.30
C SER A 376 1.30 -4.47 -13.40
N LYS A 377 0.24 -3.78 -12.98
CA LYS A 377 -0.69 -3.03 -13.83
C LYS A 377 -0.63 -1.55 -13.42
N GLY A 378 0.03 -0.73 -14.22
CA GLY A 378 0.09 0.72 -14.03
C GLY A 378 -1.00 1.41 -14.86
N ILE A 379 -1.67 2.40 -14.29
CA ILE A 379 -2.62 3.25 -15.01
C ILE A 379 -2.24 4.70 -14.72
N SER A 380 -2.04 5.50 -15.76
CA SER A 380 -1.68 6.91 -15.63
C SER A 380 -2.71 7.80 -16.34
N GLY A 381 -3.25 8.78 -15.63
CA GLY A 381 -4.15 9.82 -16.17
C GLY A 381 -3.73 11.23 -15.76
N GLY A 382 -4.43 12.25 -16.28
CA GLY A 382 -4.08 13.66 -16.06
C GLY A 382 -2.64 14.02 -16.45
N HIS A 383 -1.92 14.66 -15.53
CA HIS A 383 -0.50 15.04 -15.62
C HIS A 383 0.42 14.14 -14.76
N SER A 384 -0.07 12.97 -14.39
CA SER A 384 0.59 12.14 -13.38
C SER A 384 1.80 11.38 -13.93
N LYS A 385 2.68 10.95 -13.03
CA LYS A 385 3.84 10.11 -13.36
C LYS A 385 3.76 8.78 -12.62
N ASN A 386 3.75 7.69 -13.37
CA ASN A 386 3.73 6.33 -12.82
C ASN A 386 4.97 5.55 -13.26
N THR A 387 5.86 5.29 -12.32
CA THR A 387 7.10 4.57 -12.52
C THR A 387 6.99 3.20 -11.85
N TYR A 388 7.10 2.14 -12.65
CA TYR A 388 7.36 0.80 -12.16
C TYR A 388 8.88 0.56 -12.07
N ARG A 389 9.35 0.04 -10.94
CA ARG A 389 10.75 -0.35 -10.72
C ARG A 389 10.84 -1.70 -10.01
N GLY A 390 11.32 -2.70 -10.74
CA GLY A 390 11.43 -4.08 -10.27
C GLY A 390 12.87 -4.54 -10.13
N LEU A 391 13.19 -5.36 -9.13
CA LEU A 391 14.47 -6.06 -9.03
C LEU A 391 14.24 -7.57 -8.95
N ILE A 392 14.83 -8.33 -9.86
CA ILE A 392 14.92 -9.79 -9.78
C ILE A 392 16.41 -10.13 -9.61
N GLN A 393 16.73 -10.76 -8.49
CA GLN A 393 18.11 -11.14 -8.17
C GLN A 393 18.21 -12.64 -7.90
N PHE A 394 19.12 -13.32 -8.61
CA PHE A 394 19.48 -14.71 -8.32
C PHE A 394 20.86 -14.78 -7.69
N GLY A 395 20.92 -15.27 -6.45
CA GLY A 395 22.15 -15.57 -5.76
C GLY A 395 22.85 -16.80 -6.34
N ARG A 396 24.15 -16.96 -6.04
CA ARG A 396 24.97 -18.09 -6.54
C ARG A 396 24.39 -19.47 -6.18
N LYS A 397 23.71 -19.59 -5.03
CA LYS A 397 23.11 -20.83 -4.54
C LYS A 397 21.73 -21.15 -5.14
N ALA A 398 21.12 -20.21 -5.86
CA ALA A 398 19.75 -20.33 -6.37
C ALA A 398 19.69 -21.18 -7.65
N SER A 399 20.01 -22.47 -7.54
CA SER A 399 19.98 -23.40 -8.67
C SER A 399 18.54 -23.68 -9.09
N GLN A 400 18.28 -23.75 -10.40
CA GLN A 400 16.96 -24.06 -10.99
C GLN A 400 15.85 -23.10 -10.51
N ALA A 401 16.22 -21.89 -10.11
CA ALA A 401 15.27 -20.86 -9.71
C ALA A 401 14.62 -20.23 -10.95
N MET A 402 13.36 -19.80 -10.81
CA MET A 402 12.57 -19.25 -11.91
C MET A 402 11.89 -17.95 -11.50
N SER A 403 11.82 -16.98 -12.41
CA SER A 403 11.04 -15.76 -12.22
C SER A 403 10.34 -15.38 -13.52
N TYR A 404 9.05 -15.05 -13.42
CA TYR A 404 8.26 -14.47 -14.50
C TYR A 404 7.73 -13.11 -14.06
N SER A 405 7.95 -12.06 -14.86
CA SER A 405 7.55 -10.70 -14.55
C SER A 405 6.87 -10.02 -15.72
N GLN A 406 5.61 -9.64 -15.55
CA GLN A 406 4.81 -8.92 -16.52
C GLN A 406 4.43 -7.53 -15.98
N CYS A 407 4.79 -6.49 -16.72
CA CYS A 407 4.59 -5.10 -16.34
C CYS A 407 3.81 -4.38 -17.44
N ASP A 408 2.51 -4.24 -17.24
CA ASP A 408 1.65 -3.58 -18.23
C ASP A 408 1.26 -2.20 -17.73
N SER A 409 1.35 -1.21 -18.60
CA SER A 409 0.94 0.16 -18.32
C SER A 409 -0.16 0.59 -19.28
N LEU A 410 -1.14 1.35 -18.76
CA LEU A 410 -2.22 1.96 -19.52
C LEU A 410 -2.17 3.48 -19.37
N LEU A 411 -2.00 4.18 -20.48
CA LEU A 411 -2.04 5.65 -20.54
C LEU A 411 -3.46 6.10 -20.89
N LEU A 412 -4.09 6.85 -19.99
CA LEU A 412 -5.43 7.42 -20.15
C LEU A 412 -5.39 8.86 -20.71
N ALA A 413 -4.32 9.61 -20.46
CA ALA A 413 -4.19 11.00 -20.87
C ALA A 413 -2.87 11.28 -21.60
N HIS A 414 -2.90 12.21 -22.57
CA HIS A 414 -1.72 12.57 -23.37
C HIS A 414 -0.59 13.18 -22.53
N GLN A 415 -0.91 13.85 -21.43
CA GLN A 415 0.06 14.54 -20.56
C GLN A 415 0.56 13.66 -19.40
N SER A 416 0.09 12.42 -19.31
CA SER A 416 0.52 11.46 -18.31
C SER A 416 1.76 10.69 -18.77
N GLU A 417 2.58 10.28 -17.81
CA GLU A 417 3.84 9.58 -18.03
C GLU A 417 3.80 8.19 -17.40
N THR A 418 4.37 7.20 -18.09
CA THR A 418 4.61 5.87 -17.52
C THR A 418 6.03 5.41 -17.82
N ASN A 419 6.75 4.99 -16.79
CA ASN A 419 8.12 4.53 -16.86
C ASN A 419 8.23 3.11 -16.32
N THR A 420 9.07 2.27 -16.92
CA THR A 420 9.31 0.90 -16.46
C THR A 420 10.81 0.64 -16.40
N PHE A 421 11.33 0.43 -15.19
CA PHE A 421 12.76 0.22 -14.91
C PHE A 421 12.99 -1.17 -14.28
N PRO A 422 13.14 -2.23 -15.11
CA PRO A 422 13.46 -3.56 -14.62
C PRO A 422 14.96 -3.71 -14.35
N TYR A 423 15.31 -4.30 -13.21
CA TYR A 423 16.67 -4.68 -12.85
C TYR A 423 16.73 -6.20 -12.72
N ILE A 424 17.58 -6.84 -13.52
CA ILE A 424 17.76 -8.29 -13.52
C ILE A 424 19.24 -8.60 -13.25
N ASN A 425 19.51 -9.28 -12.13
CA ASN A 425 20.85 -9.64 -11.70
C ASN A 425 20.93 -11.16 -11.50
N VAL A 426 21.50 -11.86 -12.48
CA VAL A 426 21.59 -13.33 -12.47
C VAL A 426 23.02 -13.76 -12.16
N ARG A 427 23.23 -14.40 -11.01
CA ARG A 427 24.55 -14.97 -10.60
C ARG A 427 24.56 -16.49 -10.56
N ASN A 428 23.63 -17.15 -11.25
CA ASN A 428 23.52 -18.60 -11.35
C ASN A 428 23.11 -19.00 -12.78
N SER A 429 23.85 -19.93 -13.41
CA SER A 429 23.65 -20.35 -14.80
C SER A 429 22.41 -21.21 -15.05
N SER A 430 21.83 -21.80 -14.00
CA SER A 430 20.63 -22.64 -14.11
C SER A 430 19.33 -21.88 -13.85
N ALA A 431 19.40 -20.59 -13.54
CA ALA A 431 18.24 -19.75 -13.31
C ALA A 431 17.54 -19.42 -14.63
N ARG A 432 16.21 -19.28 -14.59
CA ARG A 432 15.38 -18.83 -15.71
C ARG A 432 14.66 -17.55 -15.31
N VAL A 433 14.72 -16.55 -16.17
CA VAL A 433 14.04 -15.27 -15.96
C VAL A 433 13.36 -14.85 -17.25
N GLU A 434 12.09 -14.53 -17.14
CA GLU A 434 11.27 -13.99 -18.21
C GLU A 434 10.72 -12.65 -17.74
N HIS A 435 10.90 -11.62 -18.56
CA HIS A 435 10.37 -10.29 -18.30
C HIS A 435 9.70 -9.74 -19.55
N GLU A 436 8.44 -9.35 -19.37
CA GLU A 436 7.62 -8.72 -20.37
C GLU A 436 7.14 -7.37 -19.84
N ALA A 437 7.14 -6.37 -20.71
CA ALA A 437 6.57 -5.06 -20.43
C ALA A 437 5.82 -4.54 -21.64
N SER A 438 4.62 -4.00 -21.41
CA SER A 438 3.79 -3.42 -22.46
C SER A 438 3.24 -2.06 -22.04
N ILE A 439 3.16 -1.12 -22.98
CA ILE A 439 2.52 0.17 -22.76
C ILE A 439 1.38 0.26 -23.77
N SER A 440 0.17 0.40 -23.26
CA SER A 440 -1.05 0.48 -24.04
C SER A 440 -1.72 1.85 -23.86
N ARG A 441 -2.48 2.24 -24.87
CA ARG A 441 -3.43 3.36 -24.81
C ARG A 441 -4.79 2.82 -25.19
N ILE A 442 -5.84 3.44 -24.67
CA ILE A 442 -7.20 3.12 -25.10
C ILE A 442 -7.37 3.67 -26.52
N GLY A 443 -7.65 2.78 -27.47
CA GLY A 443 -7.79 3.15 -28.88
C GLY A 443 -9.15 3.78 -29.17
N GLU A 444 -9.19 4.76 -30.06
CA GLU A 444 -10.45 5.39 -30.51
C GLU A 444 -11.43 4.37 -31.09
N GLU A 445 -10.93 3.34 -31.78
CA GLU A 445 -11.75 2.25 -32.33
C GLU A 445 -12.46 1.44 -31.22
N GLN A 446 -11.80 1.23 -30.08
CA GLN A 446 -12.39 0.51 -28.94
C GLN A 446 -13.53 1.33 -28.34
N ILE A 447 -13.30 2.63 -28.11
CA ILE A 447 -14.33 3.56 -27.62
C ILE A 447 -15.49 3.67 -28.60
N PHE A 448 -15.20 3.81 -29.89
CA PHE A 448 -16.20 3.86 -30.95
C PHE A 448 -17.06 2.60 -31.00
N TYR A 449 -16.46 1.41 -30.82
CA TYR A 449 -17.19 0.15 -30.75
C TYR A 449 -18.17 0.11 -29.58
N PHE A 450 -17.75 0.53 -28.38
CA PHE A 450 -18.65 0.63 -27.23
C PHE A 450 -19.78 1.64 -27.47
N HIS A 451 -19.45 2.81 -28.02
CA HIS A 451 -20.42 3.85 -28.35
C HIS A 451 -21.47 3.36 -29.35
N GLN A 452 -21.08 2.55 -30.35
CA GLN A 452 -22.02 1.92 -31.30
C GLN A 452 -23.01 0.97 -30.61
N ARG A 453 -22.65 0.41 -29.45
CA ARG A 453 -23.52 -0.43 -28.62
C ARG A 453 -24.34 0.36 -27.59
N GLY A 454 -24.31 1.69 -27.66
CA GLY A 454 -25.04 2.57 -26.74
C GLY A 454 -24.39 2.70 -25.37
N ILE A 455 -23.12 2.29 -25.24
CA ILE A 455 -22.36 2.43 -23.99
C ILE A 455 -21.62 3.77 -24.05
N PRO A 456 -21.87 4.71 -23.12
CA PRO A 456 -21.17 5.99 -23.07
C PRO A 456 -19.66 5.81 -22.91
N GLU A 457 -18.90 6.80 -23.36
CA GLU A 457 -17.42 6.78 -23.32
C GLU A 457 -16.87 6.53 -21.91
N GLU A 458 -17.42 7.20 -20.89
CA GLU A 458 -17.00 7.02 -19.50
C GLU A 458 -17.15 5.57 -19.02
N GLU A 459 -18.31 4.94 -19.31
CA GLU A 459 -18.57 3.54 -18.97
C GLU A 459 -17.70 2.57 -19.79
N ALA A 460 -17.44 2.89 -21.05
CA ALA A 460 -16.53 2.11 -21.89
C ALA A 460 -15.11 2.08 -21.30
N ILE A 461 -14.62 3.23 -20.85
CA ILE A 461 -13.29 3.35 -20.24
C ILE A 461 -13.21 2.55 -18.95
N LYS A 462 -14.23 2.64 -18.07
CA LYS A 462 -14.29 1.82 -16.85
C LYS A 462 -14.23 0.32 -17.16
N LEU A 463 -15.01 -0.15 -18.14
CA LEU A 463 -15.00 -1.56 -18.54
C LEU A 463 -13.63 -2.02 -19.05
N ILE A 464 -12.96 -1.20 -19.86
CA ILE A 464 -11.62 -1.50 -20.38
C ILE A 464 -10.60 -1.56 -19.23
N VAL A 465 -10.64 -0.57 -18.34
CA VAL A 465 -9.74 -0.48 -17.18
C VAL A 465 -9.96 -1.65 -16.20
N ASN A 466 -11.20 -2.02 -15.91
CA ASN A 466 -11.52 -3.17 -15.05
C ASN A 466 -11.09 -4.49 -15.71
N GLY A 467 -11.29 -4.64 -17.04
CA GLY A 467 -10.75 -5.76 -17.80
C GLY A 467 -9.23 -5.86 -17.71
N PHE A 468 -8.53 -4.73 -17.81
CA PHE A 468 -7.07 -4.64 -17.70
C PHE A 468 -6.55 -5.08 -16.31
N CYS A 469 -7.28 -4.74 -15.24
CA CYS A 469 -6.93 -5.05 -13.86
C CYS A 469 -7.45 -6.42 -13.35
N GLN A 470 -8.29 -7.11 -14.12
CA GLN A 470 -9.04 -8.29 -13.68
C GLN A 470 -8.16 -9.40 -13.08
N GLU A 471 -6.99 -9.67 -13.67
CA GLU A 471 -6.10 -10.72 -13.19
C GLU A 471 -5.57 -10.43 -11.77
N VAL A 472 -5.33 -9.15 -11.44
CA VAL A 472 -4.92 -8.74 -10.08
C VAL A 472 -6.10 -8.80 -9.12
N PHE A 473 -7.29 -8.33 -9.53
CA PHE A 473 -8.48 -8.36 -8.68
C PHE A 473 -8.90 -9.77 -8.27
N ARG A 474 -8.72 -10.77 -9.15
CA ARG A 474 -8.96 -12.19 -8.82
C ARG A 474 -8.06 -12.74 -7.71
N LYS A 475 -6.98 -12.03 -7.34
CA LYS A 475 -6.08 -12.41 -6.24
C LYS A 475 -6.49 -11.82 -4.91
N LEU A 476 -7.35 -10.80 -4.90
CA LEU A 476 -7.96 -10.26 -3.69
C LEU A 476 -9.11 -11.16 -3.22
N PRO A 477 -9.44 -11.17 -1.93
CA PRO A 477 -10.69 -11.76 -1.47
C PRO A 477 -11.90 -11.01 -2.06
N MET A 478 -13.02 -11.71 -2.24
CA MET A 478 -14.16 -11.23 -3.05
C MET A 478 -14.70 -9.87 -2.60
N GLU A 479 -14.86 -9.67 -1.30
CA GLU A 479 -15.40 -8.42 -0.73
C GLU A 479 -14.50 -7.21 -1.09
N PHE A 480 -13.19 -7.40 -1.01
CA PHE A 480 -12.20 -6.37 -1.31
C PHE A 480 -11.97 -6.16 -2.80
N ALA A 481 -12.13 -7.21 -3.62
CA ALA A 481 -12.11 -7.06 -5.07
C ALA A 481 -13.23 -6.11 -5.54
N LEU A 482 -14.44 -6.25 -4.98
CA LEU A 482 -15.56 -5.37 -5.28
C LEU A 482 -15.35 -3.93 -4.79
N GLU A 483 -14.71 -3.76 -3.62
CA GLU A 483 -14.34 -2.43 -3.13
C GLU A 483 -13.28 -1.78 -4.02
N ALA A 484 -12.24 -2.53 -4.39
CA ALA A 484 -11.18 -2.07 -5.28
C ALA A 484 -11.71 -1.65 -6.66
N GLU A 485 -12.64 -2.41 -7.24
CA GLU A 485 -13.31 -2.09 -8.51
C GLU A 485 -14.08 -0.77 -8.41
N LYS A 486 -14.93 -0.62 -7.39
CA LYS A 486 -15.68 0.63 -7.15
C LYS A 486 -14.76 1.83 -6.92
N LEU A 487 -13.67 1.64 -6.19
CA LEU A 487 -12.67 2.69 -5.96
C LEU A 487 -11.98 3.09 -7.26
N LEU A 488 -11.68 2.14 -8.14
CA LEU A 488 -11.06 2.40 -9.43
C LEU A 488 -12.00 3.19 -10.34
N ASP A 489 -13.26 2.77 -10.45
CA ASP A 489 -14.29 3.45 -11.26
C ASP A 489 -14.42 4.93 -10.89
N LEU A 490 -14.52 5.23 -9.58
CA LEU A 490 -14.63 6.60 -9.06
C LEU A 490 -13.44 7.49 -9.40
N LYS A 491 -12.26 6.90 -9.59
CA LYS A 491 -11.02 7.64 -9.89
C LYS A 491 -10.81 7.78 -11.39
N VAL A 492 -11.18 6.78 -12.17
CA VAL A 492 -11.13 6.83 -13.64
C VAL A 492 -12.01 7.97 -14.16
N GLU A 493 -13.24 8.13 -13.65
CA GLU A 493 -14.10 9.29 -13.99
C GLU A 493 -13.39 10.64 -13.81
N LYS A 494 -12.60 10.76 -12.73
CA LYS A 494 -11.87 11.99 -12.39
C LYS A 494 -10.58 12.19 -13.20
N SER A 495 -10.14 11.17 -13.93
CA SER A 495 -8.84 11.15 -14.63
C SER A 495 -8.92 11.56 -16.09
N LEU A 496 -10.14 11.63 -16.63
CA LEU A 496 -10.43 11.93 -18.03
C LEU A 496 -10.56 13.43 -18.32
N THR A 497 -10.61 14.24 -17.26
CA THR A 497 -10.58 15.71 -17.26
C THR A 497 -9.27 16.21 -16.67
#